data_AF-A0A0L0LMN4-F1
#
_entry.id   AF-A0A0L0LMN4-F1
#
_cell.length_a   1.000
_cell.length_b   1.000
_cell.length_c   1.000
_cell.angle_alpha   90.00
_cell.angle_beta   90.00
_cell.angle_gamma   90.00
#
_symmetry.space_group_name_H-M   'P 1'
#
loop_
_entity.id
_entity.type
_entity.pdbx_description
1 polymer ?
#
loop_
_entity_poly.entity_id
_entity_poly.type
_entity_poly.pdbx_seq_one_letter_code
_entity_poly.pdbx_strand_id
1 'polypeptide(L)'
;MEVIKKGRKQRGWSKEFTCTGEGNGGGGCGAVLLVSQHDLYYTRSHHYDGSSDTYITFSCPDCGVETDVRNIPVTPRGTRPPRS
;
A
#
# COMPACT_ATOMS: atom_id res chain seq x y z
N MET A 1 -13.88 -24.70 -13.62
CA MET A 1 -13.89 -24.52 -12.15
C MET A 1 -15.13 -23.72 -11.83
N GLU A 2 -16.05 -24.24 -11.02
CA GLU A 2 -17.37 -23.63 -10.81
C GLU A 2 -17.65 -23.41 -9.32
N VAL A 3 -18.28 -22.28 -8.98
CA VAL A 3 -18.65 -21.97 -7.60
C VAL A 3 -19.98 -22.68 -7.28
N ILE A 4 -19.89 -23.79 -6.55
CA ILE A 4 -21.07 -24.60 -6.14
C ILE A 4 -21.81 -23.95 -4.97
N LYS A 5 -21.11 -23.16 -4.16
CA LYS A 5 -21.68 -22.35 -3.07
C LYS A 5 -20.87 -21.08 -2.88
N LYS A 6 -21.54 -19.93 -2.86
CA LYS A 6 -20.88 -18.64 -2.59
C LYS A 6 -20.33 -18.61 -1.17
N GLY A 7 -19.06 -18.20 -1.03
CA GLY A 7 -18.46 -17.88 0.26
C GLY A 7 -19.05 -16.59 0.87
N ARG A 8 -18.59 -16.25 2.07
CA ARG A 8 -18.96 -14.97 2.72
C ARG A 8 -18.49 -13.80 1.85
N LYS A 9 -19.34 -12.78 1.69
CA LYS A 9 -18.95 -11.52 1.05
C LYS A 9 -17.77 -10.92 1.82
N GLN A 10 -16.64 -10.72 1.13
CA GLN A 10 -15.51 -10.00 1.71
C GLN A 10 -15.98 -8.58 2.06
N ARG A 11 -15.79 -8.20 3.31
CA ARG A 11 -16.09 -6.86 3.84
C ARG A 11 -14.77 -6.21 4.15
N GLY A 12 -14.54 -5.03 3.59
CA GLY A 12 -13.29 -4.30 3.76
C GLY A 12 -13.21 -3.22 2.70
N TRP A 13 -12.34 -2.25 2.96
CA TRP A 13 -11.98 -1.27 1.95
C TRP A 13 -10.85 -1.84 1.09
N SER A 14 -11.00 -1.70 -0.22
CA SER A 14 -9.95 -1.96 -1.20
C SER A 14 -10.10 -1.01 -2.37
N LYS A 15 -9.00 -0.63 -2.99
CA LYS A 15 -8.98 0.22 -4.18
C LYS A 15 -7.83 -0.18 -5.09
N GLU A 16 -8.01 -0.03 -6.38
CA GLU A 16 -6.96 -0.24 -7.37
C GLU A 16 -5.94 0.90 -7.31
N PHE A 17 -4.66 0.55 -7.28
CA PHE A 17 -3.54 1.47 -7.42
C PHE A 17 -2.52 0.92 -8.41
N THR A 18 -1.84 1.81 -9.10
CA THR A 18 -0.69 1.46 -9.93
C THR A 18 0.58 1.55 -9.10
N CYS A 19 1.45 0.54 -9.20
CA CYS A 19 2.80 0.59 -8.64
C CYS A 19 3.65 1.58 -9.43
N THR A 20 3.85 2.79 -8.86
CA THR A 20 4.64 3.86 -9.49
C THR A 20 6.00 4.07 -8.83
N GLY A 21 6.16 3.65 -7.57
CA GLY A 21 7.32 4.01 -6.74
C GLY A 21 7.27 5.44 -6.22
N GLU A 22 6.15 6.15 -6.43
CA GLU A 22 6.01 7.55 -6.02
C GLU A 22 6.19 7.69 -4.50
N GLY A 23 6.87 8.76 -4.08
CA GLY A 23 7.24 8.99 -2.68
C GLY A 23 8.46 8.21 -2.19
N ASN A 24 8.93 7.21 -2.94
CA ASN A 24 10.01 6.31 -2.52
C ASN A 24 11.10 6.15 -3.60
N GLY A 25 11.43 7.24 -4.29
CA GLY A 25 12.49 7.26 -5.32
C GLY A 25 12.05 6.87 -6.73
N GLY A 26 10.77 6.52 -6.93
CA GLY A 26 10.23 6.09 -8.22
C GLY A 26 10.56 4.63 -8.57
N GLY A 27 10.39 4.27 -9.84
CA GLY A 27 10.81 2.96 -10.36
C GLY A 27 9.83 1.81 -10.15
N GLY A 28 8.55 2.09 -9.88
CA GLY A 28 7.53 1.05 -9.82
C GLY A 28 7.35 0.31 -11.15
N CYS A 29 6.95 -0.97 -11.09
CA CYS A 29 6.81 -1.84 -12.26
C CYS A 29 5.56 -1.56 -13.11
N GLY A 30 4.67 -0.66 -12.69
CA GLY A 30 3.43 -0.35 -13.40
C GLY A 30 2.28 -1.35 -13.20
N ALA A 31 2.47 -2.37 -12.36
CA ALA A 31 1.40 -3.31 -12.03
C ALA A 31 0.19 -2.58 -11.41
N VAL A 32 -1.02 -2.97 -11.81
CA VAL A 32 -2.27 -2.53 -11.18
C VAL A 32 -2.64 -3.52 -10.10
N LEU A 33 -2.73 -3.05 -8.86
CA LEU A 33 -2.87 -3.85 -7.66
C LEU A 33 -4.16 -3.47 -6.94
N LEU A 34 -4.92 -4.46 -6.48
CA LEU A 34 -6.03 -4.24 -5.56
C LEU A 34 -5.48 -4.14 -4.14
N VAL A 35 -5.28 -2.91 -3.65
CA VAL A 35 -4.71 -2.64 -2.33
C VAL A 35 -5.83 -2.53 -1.30
N SER A 36 -5.74 -3.29 -0.22
CA SER A 36 -6.67 -3.26 0.91
C SER A 36 -6.14 -2.39 2.06
N GLN A 37 -7.00 -2.11 3.04
CA GLN A 37 -6.60 -1.43 4.28
C GLN A 37 -5.43 -2.11 5.02
N HIS A 38 -5.28 -3.44 4.86
CA HIS A 38 -4.25 -4.24 5.51
C HIS A 38 -2.92 -4.28 4.75
N ASP A 39 -2.90 -3.80 3.51
CA ASP A 39 -1.67 -3.66 2.71
C ASP A 39 -1.02 -2.29 2.92
N LEU A 40 -1.78 -1.34 3.47
CA LEU A 40 -1.33 0.01 3.79
C LEU A 40 -0.65 0.05 5.15
N TYR A 41 0.46 0.76 5.25
CA TYR A 41 1.18 1.04 6.50
C TYR A 41 1.72 2.48 6.51
N TYR A 42 2.12 2.95 7.69
CA TYR A 42 2.73 4.26 7.85
C TYR A 42 4.24 4.21 7.61
N THR A 43 4.74 5.15 6.82
CA THR A 43 6.17 5.46 6.72
C THR A 43 6.42 6.88 7.23
N ARG A 44 7.66 7.19 7.60
CA ARG A 44 8.05 8.51 8.13
C ARG A 44 9.32 9.01 7.47
N SER A 45 9.36 10.31 7.19
CA SER A 45 10.58 11.03 6.84
C SER A 45 10.92 11.98 7.97
N HIS A 46 12.19 11.98 8.40
CA HIS A 46 12.69 12.85 9.47
C HIS A 46 13.56 13.96 8.87
N HIS A 47 13.32 15.19 9.32
CA HIS A 47 14.04 16.37 8.88
C HIS A 47 15.09 16.79 9.92
N TYR A 48 16.13 17.50 9.48
CA TYR A 48 17.23 17.93 10.35
C TYR A 48 16.81 18.92 11.43
N ASP A 49 15.67 19.59 11.27
CA ASP A 49 15.09 20.50 12.25
C ASP A 49 14.29 19.79 13.36
N GLY A 50 14.23 18.45 13.33
CA GLY A 50 13.52 17.62 14.28
C GLY A 50 12.04 17.39 13.93
N SER A 51 11.53 17.98 12.85
CA SER A 51 10.19 17.69 12.36
C SER A 51 10.15 16.34 11.61
N SER A 52 8.95 15.76 11.46
CA SER A 52 8.76 14.53 10.71
C SER A 52 7.44 14.52 9.95
N ASP A 53 7.49 14.07 8.71
CA ASP A 53 6.30 13.81 7.91
C ASP A 53 5.90 12.34 8.03
N THR A 54 4.60 12.08 8.00
CA THR A 54 4.04 10.73 7.98
C THR A 54 3.28 10.51 6.68
N TYR A 55 3.57 9.41 6.00
CA TYR A 55 2.93 9.01 4.75
C TYR A 55 2.20 7.68 4.91
N ILE A 56 1.28 7.41 3.99
CA ILE A 56 0.64 6.11 3.87
C ILE A 56 1.20 5.44 2.62
N THR A 57 1.69 4.22 2.79
CA THR A 57 2.49 3.52 1.78
C THR A 57 2.02 2.06 1.66
N PHE A 58 2.19 1.46 0.49
CA PHE A 58 2.14 0.00 0.30
C PHE A 58 3.42 -0.49 -0.39
N SER A 59 3.75 -1.78 -0.24
CA SER A 59 4.83 -2.43 -0.98
C SER A 59 4.24 -3.27 -2.12
N CYS A 60 4.80 -3.13 -3.31
CA CYS A 60 4.39 -3.91 -4.47
C CYS A 60 4.81 -5.38 -4.29
N PRO A 61 3.89 -6.35 -4.34
CA PRO A 61 4.24 -7.77 -4.20
C PRO A 61 5.02 -8.33 -5.39
N ASP A 62 5.04 -7.62 -6.53
CA ASP A 62 5.70 -8.05 -7.76
C ASP A 62 7.17 -7.59 -7.83
N CYS A 63 7.45 -6.31 -7.56
CA CYS A 63 8.81 -5.76 -7.64
C CYS A 63 9.41 -5.30 -6.30
N GLY A 64 8.67 -5.39 -5.19
CA GLY A 64 9.11 -4.96 -3.86
C GLY A 64 9.12 -3.44 -3.62
N VAL A 65 8.99 -2.63 -4.67
CA VAL A 65 9.02 -1.16 -4.59
C VAL A 65 7.83 -0.63 -3.80
N GLU A 66 8.08 0.36 -2.95
CA GLU A 66 7.06 1.03 -2.15
C GLU A 66 6.44 2.21 -2.90
N THR A 67 5.13 2.42 -2.72
CA THR A 67 4.41 3.54 -3.34
C THR A 67 3.55 4.25 -2.30
N ASP A 68 3.71 5.55 -2.20
CA ASP A 68 2.91 6.41 -1.33
C ASP A 68 1.55 6.70 -1.98
N VAL A 69 0.52 6.75 -1.14
CA VAL A 69 -0.86 6.94 -1.56
C VAL A 69 -1.52 8.05 -0.73
N ARG A 70 -2.42 8.79 -1.38
CA ARG A 70 -3.10 9.97 -0.82
C ARG A 70 -4.62 9.81 -0.91
N ASN A 71 -5.36 10.60 -0.13
CA ASN A 71 -6.83 10.70 -0.18
C ASN A 71 -7.56 9.36 0.03
N ILE A 72 -7.14 8.63 1.06
CA ILE A 72 -7.67 7.31 1.39
C ILE A 72 -8.61 7.42 2.60
N PRO A 73 -9.86 6.93 2.53
CA PRO A 73 -10.84 7.10 3.60
C PRO A 73 -10.71 6.04 4.71
N VAL A 74 -9.51 5.50 4.93
CA VAL A 74 -9.25 4.44 5.91
C VAL A 74 -7.94 4.65 6.65
N THR A 75 -7.91 4.21 7.90
CA THR A 75 -6.68 4.12 8.69
C THR A 75 -5.88 2.87 8.29
N PRO A 76 -4.61 2.97 7.89
CA PRO A 76 -3.73 1.82 7.63
C PRO A 76 -3.73 0.80 8.77
N ARG A 77 -3.74 -0.50 8.43
CA ARG A 77 -3.68 -1.62 9.38
C ARG A 77 -2.57 -2.62 9.08
N GLY A 78 -1.83 -2.41 8.01
CA GLY A 78 -0.69 -3.23 7.63
C GLY A 78 0.57 -2.90 8.41
N THR A 79 1.58 -3.73 8.21
CA THR A 79 2.94 -3.55 8.70
C THR A 79 3.90 -3.51 7.52
N ARG A 80 4.86 -2.61 7.54
CA ARG A 80 5.91 -2.54 6.51
C ARG A 80 6.65 -3.88 6.43
N PRO A 81 6.76 -4.51 5.25
CA PRO A 81 7.55 -5.72 5.08
C PRO A 81 9.03 -5.49 5.47
N PRO A 82 9.74 -6.52 5.96
CA PRO A 82 11.18 -6.43 6.16
C PRO A 82 11.87 -6.15 4.82
N ARG A 83 12.86 -5.25 4.83
CA ARG A 83 13.72 -5.02 3.67
C ARG A 83 14.60 -6.28 3.46
N SER A 84 14.48 -6.90 2.29
CA SER A 84 15.37 -7.98 1.82
C SER A 84 16.77 -7.46 1.50
#